data_AF-A0A969RVI5-F1
#
_entry.id   AF-A0A969RVI5-F1
#
_cell.length_a   1.000
_cell.length_b   1.000
_cell.length_c   1.000
_cell.angle_alpha   90.00
_cell.angle_beta   90.00
_cell.angle_gamma   90.00
#
_symmetry.space_group_name_H-M   'P 1'
#
loop_
_entity.id
_entity.type
_entity.pdbx_description
1 polymer ?
#
loop_
_entity_poly.entity_id
_entity_poly.type
_entity_poly.pdbx_seq_one_letter_code
_entity_poly.pdbx_strand_id
1 'polypeptide(L)'
;MGKRISDWLEAHWVTPAFSGWLIGGLALFFFMAATNTLAGWLYVISGVSFALLAVAAFLPARSLQGISVSRRPIHPVSVGDPLTIELVLHNLTQQPKTLLQAYDLLPFVLAKPATTVVETIAPNSH
;
A
#
# COMPACT_ATOMS: atom_id res chain seq x y z
N MET A 1 -36.59 -27.91 35.90
CA MET A 1 -36.28 -28.12 34.47
C MET A 1 -34.92 -28.80 34.24
N GLY A 2 -33.87 -28.50 35.03
CA GLY A 2 -32.54 -29.13 34.87
C GLY A 2 -32.48 -30.64 35.09
N LYS A 3 -33.19 -31.17 36.11
CA LYS A 3 -33.16 -32.62 36.45
C LYS A 3 -33.57 -33.52 35.28
N ARG A 4 -34.60 -33.14 34.52
CA ARG A 4 -35.07 -33.91 33.36
C ARG A 4 -34.04 -34.00 32.22
N ILE A 5 -33.18 -32.98 32.09
CA ILE A 5 -32.10 -32.96 31.10
C ILE A 5 -30.95 -33.83 31.59
N SER A 6 -30.62 -33.75 32.88
CA SER A 6 -29.63 -34.59 33.53
C SER A 6 -30.00 -36.08 33.43
N ASP A 7 -31.23 -36.44 33.80
CA ASP A 7 -31.73 -37.82 33.76
C ASP A 7 -31.80 -38.37 32.31
N TRP A 8 -32.08 -37.49 31.32
CA TRP A 8 -32.06 -37.86 29.91
C TRP A 8 -30.65 -38.08 29.37
N LEU A 9 -29.69 -37.22 29.75
CA LEU A 9 -28.28 -37.44 29.46
C LEU A 9 -27.83 -38.77 30.08
N GLU A 10 -28.13 -39.02 31.35
CA GLU A 10 -27.72 -40.25 32.05
C GLU A 10 -28.31 -41.51 31.41
N ALA A 11 -29.57 -41.47 30.95
CA ALA A 11 -30.23 -42.59 30.30
C ALA A 11 -29.76 -42.85 28.86
N HIS A 12 -29.30 -41.83 28.12
CA HIS A 12 -28.88 -41.95 26.71
C HIS A 12 -27.35 -41.86 26.48
N TRP A 13 -26.56 -41.45 27.47
CA TRP A 13 -25.09 -41.31 27.34
C TRP A 13 -24.30 -42.59 27.58
N VAL A 14 -24.89 -43.64 28.14
CA VAL A 14 -24.13 -44.82 28.60
C VAL A 14 -23.57 -45.67 27.45
N THR A 15 -24.01 -45.46 26.22
CA THR A 15 -23.32 -46.00 25.04
C THR A 15 -23.29 -44.96 23.94
N PRO A 16 -22.29 -44.06 23.91
CA PRO A 16 -22.02 -43.38 22.68
C PRO A 16 -21.63 -44.49 21.71
N ALA A 17 -22.44 -44.72 20.67
CA ALA A 17 -22.02 -45.59 19.59
C ALA A 17 -20.59 -45.16 19.22
N PHE A 18 -19.66 -46.11 19.10
CA PHE A 18 -18.23 -45.84 18.88
C PHE A 18 -17.98 -44.76 17.80
N SER A 19 -18.91 -44.67 16.82
CA SER A 19 -19.01 -43.64 15.81
C SER A 19 -19.14 -42.19 16.34
N GLY A 20 -19.86 -41.93 17.43
CA GLY A 20 -20.09 -40.57 17.95
C GLY A 20 -18.82 -39.92 18.52
N TRP A 21 -18.03 -40.66 19.29
CA TRP A 21 -16.73 -40.18 19.77
C TRP A 21 -15.73 -40.03 18.62
N LEU A 22 -15.75 -40.96 17.66
CA LEU A 22 -14.91 -40.87 16.47
C LEU A 22 -15.24 -39.64 15.62
N ILE A 23 -16.52 -39.40 15.34
CA ILE A 23 -17.00 -38.23 14.57
C ILE A 23 -16.69 -36.93 15.33
N GLY A 24 -16.92 -36.89 16.64
CA GLY A 24 -16.56 -35.73 17.47
C GLY A 24 -15.07 -35.41 17.43
N GLY A 25 -14.21 -36.44 17.53
CA GLY A 25 -12.76 -36.27 17.39
C GLY A 25 -12.34 -35.81 16.00
N LEU A 26 -12.92 -36.39 14.94
CA LEU A 26 -12.65 -35.99 13.55
C LEU A 26 -13.07 -34.55 13.28
N ALA A 27 -14.23 -34.13 13.78
CA ALA A 27 -14.73 -32.77 13.65
C ALA A 27 -13.79 -31.76 14.30
N LEU A 28 -13.31 -32.06 15.52
CA LEU A 28 -12.36 -31.21 16.23
C LEU A 28 -11.01 -31.13 15.49
N PHE A 29 -10.50 -32.27 14.98
CA PHE A 29 -9.27 -32.32 14.20
C PHE A 29 -9.38 -31.50 12.91
N PHE A 30 -10.43 -31.68 12.12
CA PHE A 30 -10.66 -30.91 10.89
C PHE A 30 -10.86 -29.42 11.17
N PHE A 31 -11.52 -29.07 12.28
CA PHE A 31 -11.68 -27.68 12.69
C PHE A 31 -10.34 -27.02 13.02
N MET A 32 -9.46 -27.69 13.77
CA MET A 32 -8.11 -27.20 14.06
C MET A 32 -7.25 -27.12 12.79
N ALA A 33 -7.31 -28.13 11.92
CA ALA A 33 -6.61 -28.12 10.64
C ALA A 33 -7.06 -26.95 9.76
N ALA A 34 -8.37 -26.74 9.64
CA ALA A 34 -8.95 -25.61 8.90
C ALA A 34 -8.54 -24.26 9.51
N THR A 35 -8.54 -24.13 10.83
CA THR A 35 -8.10 -22.91 11.53
C THR A 35 -6.63 -22.62 11.25
N ASN A 36 -5.75 -23.62 11.29
CA ASN A 36 -4.34 -23.48 10.96
C ASN A 36 -4.12 -23.08 9.49
N THR A 37 -4.84 -23.69 8.55
CA THR A 37 -4.77 -23.33 7.13
C THR A 37 -5.29 -21.91 6.86
N LEU A 38 -6.39 -21.51 7.49
CA LEU A 38 -6.96 -20.16 7.35
C LEU A 38 -6.06 -19.10 8.00
N ALA A 39 -5.50 -19.37 9.18
CA ALA A 39 -4.49 -18.52 9.80
C ALA A 39 -3.23 -18.40 8.93
N GLY A 40 -2.83 -19.50 8.27
CA GLY A 40 -1.77 -19.51 7.27
C GLY A 40 -1.98 -18.45 6.17
N TRP A 41 -3.19 -18.36 5.63
CA TRP A 41 -3.54 -17.34 4.62
C TRP A 41 -3.48 -15.92 5.18
N LEU A 42 -3.81 -15.70 6.46
CA LEU A 42 -3.65 -14.38 7.08
C LEU A 42 -2.18 -13.94 7.13
N TYR A 43 -1.25 -14.86 7.41
CA TYR A 43 0.18 -14.55 7.38
C TYR A 43 0.65 -14.21 5.95
N VAL A 44 0.19 -14.97 4.95
CA VAL A 44 0.53 -14.70 3.55
C VAL A 44 0.01 -13.33 3.12
N ILE A 45 -1.27 -13.03 3.36
CA ILE A 45 -1.88 -11.75 3.01
C ILE A 45 -1.17 -10.61 3.75
N SER A 46 -0.92 -10.77 5.05
CA SER A 46 -0.19 -9.77 5.85
C SER A 46 1.22 -9.55 5.31
N GLY A 47 1.95 -10.60 4.98
CA GLY A 47 3.30 -10.52 4.40
C GLY A 47 3.31 -9.80 3.05
N VAL A 48 2.36 -10.10 2.17
CA VAL A 48 2.20 -9.42 0.88
C VAL A 48 1.84 -7.94 1.10
N SER A 49 0.93 -7.63 2.02
CA SER A 49 0.59 -6.25 2.38
C SER A 49 1.80 -5.48 2.89
N PHE A 50 2.60 -6.06 3.79
CA PHE A 50 3.84 -5.44 4.28
C PHE A 50 4.88 -5.26 3.18
N ALA A 51 5.03 -6.23 2.28
CA ALA A 51 5.94 -6.11 1.13
C ALA A 51 5.52 -4.96 0.20
N LEU A 52 4.22 -4.86 -0.09
CA LEU A 52 3.66 -3.77 -0.89
C LEU A 52 3.86 -2.41 -0.21
N LEU A 53 3.64 -2.31 1.09
CA LEU A 53 3.91 -1.10 1.86
C LEU A 53 5.39 -0.70 1.79
N ALA A 54 6.30 -1.66 1.93
CA ALA A 54 7.73 -1.41 1.79
C ALA A 54 8.07 -0.87 0.40
N VAL A 55 7.59 -1.53 -0.67
CA VAL A 55 7.79 -1.07 -2.04
C VAL A 55 7.23 0.36 -2.23
N ALA A 56 6.01 0.62 -1.76
CA ALA A 56 5.38 1.94 -1.87
C ALA A 56 6.11 3.03 -1.09
N ALA A 57 6.75 2.70 0.04
CA ALA A 57 7.52 3.65 0.83
C ALA A 57 8.89 3.98 0.20
N PHE A 58 9.60 2.97 -0.30
CA PHE A 58 10.99 3.14 -0.76
C PHE A 58 11.11 3.49 -2.24
N LEU A 59 10.26 2.94 -3.11
CA LEU A 59 10.39 3.09 -4.55
C LEU A 59 10.20 4.55 -5.03
N PRO A 60 9.24 5.34 -4.53
CA PRO A 60 9.10 6.74 -4.94
C PRO A 60 10.31 7.58 -4.57
N ALA A 61 10.83 7.43 -3.35
CA ALA A 61 12.01 8.14 -2.90
C ALA A 61 13.22 7.80 -3.78
N ARG A 62 13.43 6.50 -4.06
CA ARG A 62 14.50 6.04 -4.96
C ARG A 62 14.31 6.54 -6.40
N SER A 63 13.07 6.62 -6.89
CA SER A 63 12.76 7.11 -8.22
C SER A 63 13.04 8.61 -8.37
N LEU A 64 12.84 9.40 -7.31
CA LEU A 64 13.11 10.85 -7.31
C LEU A 64 14.59 11.20 -7.07
N GLN A 65 15.36 10.30 -6.45
CA GLN A 65 16.80 10.52 -6.22
C GLN A 65 17.55 10.84 -7.50
N GLY A 66 18.37 11.89 -7.48
CA GLY A 66 19.14 12.35 -8.64
C GLY A 66 18.35 13.24 -9.61
N ILE A 67 17.12 13.64 -9.30
CA ILE A 67 16.47 14.78 -9.96
C ILE A 67 16.89 16.05 -9.21
N SER A 68 17.42 17.02 -9.94
CA SER A 68 17.65 18.37 -9.44
C SER A 68 16.63 19.32 -10.06
N VAL A 69 16.05 20.20 -9.25
CA VAL A 69 15.06 21.19 -9.68
C VAL A 69 15.64 22.56 -9.44
N SER A 70 15.70 23.38 -10.49
CA SER A 70 16.15 24.77 -10.40
C SER A 70 15.14 25.70 -11.05
N ARG A 71 15.01 26.91 -10.52
CA ARG A 71 14.27 28.00 -11.18
C ARG A 71 15.25 28.81 -12.00
N ARG A 72 14.88 29.15 -13.24
CA ARG A 72 15.66 30.11 -14.01
C ARG A 72 15.52 31.53 -13.44
N PRO A 73 16.49 32.42 -13.72
CA PRO A 73 16.37 33.82 -13.36
C PRO A 73 15.08 34.43 -13.91
N ILE A 74 14.31 35.07 -13.04
CA ILE A 74 13.07 35.77 -13.41
C ILE A 74 13.46 37.12 -13.99
N HIS A 75 13.00 37.40 -15.21
CA HIS A 75 13.20 38.72 -15.81
C HIS A 75 12.28 39.75 -15.15
N PRO A 76 12.75 40.98 -14.91
CA PRO A 76 11.90 42.02 -14.37
C PRO A 76 10.78 42.35 -15.37
N VAL A 77 9.54 42.40 -14.87
CA VAL A 77 8.35 42.76 -15.64
C VAL A 77 7.64 43.94 -14.96
N SER A 78 6.89 44.73 -15.73
CA SER A 78 6.11 45.83 -15.15
C SER A 78 4.78 45.32 -14.59
N VAL A 79 4.14 46.13 -13.75
CA VAL A 79 2.81 45.83 -13.22
C VAL A 79 1.82 45.74 -14.37
N GLY A 80 1.15 44.58 -14.50
CA GLY A 80 0.19 44.30 -15.57
C GLY A 80 0.74 43.46 -16.72
N ASP A 81 2.06 43.30 -16.81
CA ASP A 81 2.70 42.41 -17.79
C ASP A 81 2.69 40.95 -17.30
N PRO A 82 2.63 39.97 -18.23
CA PRO A 82 2.69 38.56 -17.86
C PRO A 82 4.08 38.19 -17.30
N LEU A 83 4.09 37.58 -16.12
CA LEU A 83 5.29 37.04 -15.48
C LEU A 83 5.51 35.57 -15.88
N THR A 84 6.59 35.29 -16.60
CA THR A 84 6.96 33.91 -16.96
C THR A 84 7.94 33.34 -15.96
N ILE A 85 7.61 32.18 -15.37
CA ILE A 85 8.47 31.43 -14.46
C ILE A 85 8.84 30.12 -15.15
N GLU A 86 10.14 29.86 -15.26
CA GLU A 86 10.65 28.63 -15.86
C GLU A 86 11.28 27.74 -14.78
N LEU A 87 10.73 26.53 -14.66
CA LEU A 87 11.27 25.47 -13.83
C LEU A 87 12.08 24.51 -14.70
N VAL A 88 13.32 24.24 -14.33
CA VAL A 88 14.19 23.30 -15.04
C VAL A 88 14.40 22.07 -14.18
N LEU A 89 14.01 20.92 -14.72
CA LEU A 89 14.27 19.61 -14.11
C LEU A 89 15.48 18.99 -14.80
N HIS A 90 16.51 18.69 -14.02
CA HIS A 90 17.70 17.98 -14.48
C HIS A 90 17.70 16.57 -13.91
N ASN A 91 17.75 15.57 -14.80
CA ASN A 91 18.03 14.20 -14.41
C ASN A 91 19.55 14.02 -14.38
N LEU A 92 20.12 13.81 -13.19
CA LEU A 92 21.56 13.58 -13.01
C LEU A 92 21.96 12.10 -13.15
N THR A 93 20.99 11.23 -13.45
CA THR A 93 21.21 9.78 -13.57
C THR A 93 21.32 9.37 -15.04
N GLN A 94 21.94 8.21 -15.27
CA GLN A 94 22.07 7.61 -16.61
C GLN A 94 20.83 6.85 -17.08
N GLN A 95 19.78 6.78 -16.25
CA GLN A 95 18.52 6.15 -16.62
C GLN A 95 17.46 7.23 -16.87
N PRO A 96 16.60 7.07 -17.89
CA PRO A 96 15.47 7.97 -18.08
C PRO A 96 14.54 7.88 -16.86
N LYS A 97 14.02 9.03 -16.42
CA LYS A 97 13.02 9.09 -15.35
C LYS A 97 11.68 9.47 -15.95
N THR A 98 10.63 8.75 -15.58
CA THR A 98 9.31 8.87 -16.19
C THR A 98 8.23 9.12 -15.14
N LEU A 99 7.04 9.52 -15.59
CA LEU A 99 5.84 9.67 -14.75
C LEU A 99 6.06 10.59 -13.54
N LEU A 100 6.70 11.73 -13.80
CA LEU A 100 6.98 12.73 -12.77
C LEU A 100 5.91 13.81 -12.79
N GLN A 101 5.58 14.36 -11.63
CA GLN A 101 4.71 15.52 -11.51
C GLN A 101 5.49 16.64 -10.84
N ALA A 102 5.62 17.76 -11.54
CA ALA A 102 6.23 18.97 -10.99
C ALA A 102 5.13 19.85 -10.41
N TYR A 103 5.34 20.30 -9.17
CA TYR A 103 4.42 21.19 -8.47
C TYR A 103 5.17 22.45 -8.05
N ASP A 104 4.76 23.59 -8.59
CA ASP A 104 5.36 24.89 -8.26
C ASP A 104 4.44 25.69 -7.32
N LEU A 105 4.89 25.84 -6.08
CA LEU A 105 4.22 26.64 -5.05
C LEU A 105 4.53 28.11 -5.30
N LEU A 106 3.54 28.81 -5.86
CA LEU A 106 3.58 30.25 -6.05
C LEU A 106 2.92 30.96 -4.86
N PRO A 107 3.45 32.14 -4.45
CA PRO A 107 2.76 33.01 -3.49
C PRO A 107 1.33 33.30 -3.97
N PHE A 108 0.36 33.26 -3.06
CA PHE A 108 -1.07 33.40 -3.40
C PHE A 108 -1.38 34.70 -4.19
N VAL A 109 -0.54 35.73 -4.00
CA VAL A 109 -0.68 37.04 -4.63
C VAL A 109 -0.41 37.00 -6.14
N LEU A 110 0.40 36.04 -6.60
CA LEU A 110 0.81 35.95 -8.01
C LEU A 110 -0.10 35.03 -8.81
N ALA A 111 -0.31 33.80 -8.35
CA ALA A 111 -1.15 32.82 -9.04
C ALA A 111 -1.49 31.64 -8.14
N LYS A 112 -2.41 30.78 -8.63
CA LYS A 112 -2.62 29.44 -8.08
C LYS A 112 -1.39 28.56 -8.38
N PRO A 113 -1.08 27.58 -7.53
CA PRO A 113 0.02 26.66 -7.78
C PRO A 113 -0.10 25.97 -9.14
N ALA A 114 0.98 25.99 -9.91
CA ALA A 114 1.03 25.36 -11.22
C ALA A 114 1.44 23.89 -11.07
N THR A 115 0.73 23.01 -11.75
CA THR A 115 1.01 21.56 -11.76
C THR A 115 1.23 21.10 -13.19
N THR A 116 2.36 20.45 -13.45
CA THR A 116 2.69 19.93 -14.78
C THR A 116 3.12 18.48 -14.68
N VAL A 117 2.54 17.62 -15.52
CA VAL A 117 2.94 16.22 -15.67
C VAL A 117 4.07 16.12 -16.69
N VAL A 118 5.15 15.44 -16.30
CA VAL A 118 6.35 15.22 -17.11
C VAL A 118 6.45 13.73 -17.41
N GLU A 119 6.15 13.37 -18.65
CA GLU A 119 6.10 11.97 -19.10
C GLU A 119 7.49 11.31 -19.06
N THR A 120 8.54 11.99 -19.50
CA THR A 120 9.91 11.46 -19.53
C THR A 120 10.96 12.57 -19.50
N ILE A 121 11.98 12.39 -18.67
CA ILE A 121 13.22 13.18 -18.67
C ILE A 121 14.34 12.25 -19.14
N ALA A 122 15.00 12.64 -20.24
CA ALA A 122 16.12 11.90 -20.79
C ALA A 122 17.25 11.70 -19.75
N PRO A 123 18.06 10.65 -19.87
CA PRO A 123 19.25 10.49 -19.04
C PRO A 123 20.25 11.63 -19.29
N ASN A 124 21.12 11.89 -18.32
CA ASN A 124 22.23 12.80 -18.52
C ASN A 124 23.24 12.13 -19.49
N SER A 125 23.17 12.48 -20.77
CA SER A 125 24.20 12.10 -21.73
C SER A 125 25.39 13.04 -21.54
N HIS A 126 26.50 12.48 -21.04
CA HIS A 126 27.80 13.14 -21.01
C HIS A 126 28.52 12.95 -22.34
#